data_AF-A0A372G110-F1
#
_entry.id   AF-A0A372G110-F1
#
_cell.length_a   1.000
_cell.length_b   1.000
_cell.length_c   1.000
_cell.angle_alpha   90.00
_cell.angle_beta   90.00
_cell.angle_gamma   90.00
#
_symmetry.space_group_name_H-M   'P 1'
#
loop_
_entity.id
_entity.type
_entity.pdbx_description
1 polymer ?
#
loop_
_entity_poly.entity_id
_entity_poly.type
_entity_poly.pdbx_seq_one_letter_code
_entity_poly.pdbx_strand_id
1 'polypeptide(L)'
;MDVQPAPTADTRPCAHCGRDVPQRVGAGRPFRYCRDNDGACQRASRNTRMRHRNAPGLPGQVARTWEAVDRLDQIVETLTEALHAELSPSGVQRQVAQVRAETAGEVAAAQAERDEALRAAEDAAARAERDRRAAESAAADRHAARAESAEAAARAAGADQRAEAAESARDEARRAAVAAQALRAQAEADRDLARAQAATLRAERDTAHRRGADLTAERDTARADAERATRALGEAGAEAERSRIEAERSRAAADQAQAQLVQARADGEQYKAEAAQARAAADRDRAQVAAAQAELAAVQAEIERTRTQAAADRDRAQAVARQSTGDLAAARADVTTLRADLTAARAAASVAERGLDDATVRLRATEADRDDARQRVAQLAAQVADLATALTRRATS
;
A
#
# COMPACT_ATOMS: atom_id res chain seq x y z
N MET A 1 -167.25 56.62 -97.32
CA MET A 1 -168.27 57.34 -98.09
C MET A 1 -167.71 58.73 -98.34
N ASP A 2 -166.94 58.88 -99.41
CA ASP A 2 -167.06 60.02 -100.32
C ASP A 2 -166.25 59.71 -101.59
N VAL A 3 -166.89 60.04 -102.70
CA VAL A 3 -166.62 59.63 -104.07
C VAL A 3 -165.64 60.62 -104.73
N GLN A 4 -164.89 60.14 -105.74
CA GLN A 4 -164.08 60.87 -106.74
C GLN A 4 -162.66 61.34 -106.39
N PRO A 5 -161.75 61.44 -107.39
CA PRO A 5 -161.69 60.75 -108.70
C PRO A 5 -160.38 59.95 -108.88
N ALA A 6 -160.42 58.93 -109.75
CA ALA A 6 -159.21 58.31 -110.28
C ALA A 6 -158.28 59.40 -110.83
N PRO A 7 -156.98 59.44 -110.46
CA PRO A 7 -156.09 60.47 -110.94
C PRO A 7 -155.98 60.32 -112.46
N THR A 8 -156.58 61.28 -113.16
CA THR A 8 -156.24 61.67 -114.52
C THR A 8 -154.73 61.52 -114.63
N ALA A 9 -154.24 60.63 -115.50
CA ALA A 9 -152.81 60.43 -115.69
C ALA A 9 -152.18 61.83 -115.83
N ASP A 10 -151.41 62.25 -114.82
CA ASP A 10 -150.90 63.60 -114.72
C ASP A 10 -150.04 63.80 -115.95
N THR A 11 -150.59 64.52 -116.92
CA THR A 11 -150.05 64.65 -118.26
C THR A 11 -149.49 66.04 -118.32
N ARG A 12 -148.16 66.12 -118.45
CA ARG A 12 -147.48 67.39 -118.62
C ARG A 12 -147.18 67.58 -120.09
N PRO A 13 -147.43 68.78 -120.66
CA PRO A 13 -147.10 69.04 -122.04
C PRO A 13 -145.59 68.86 -122.26
N CYS A 14 -145.22 68.22 -123.35
CA CYS A 14 -143.83 68.04 -123.72
C CYS A 14 -143.15 69.40 -123.85
N ALA A 15 -142.02 69.58 -123.18
CA ALA A 15 -141.23 70.81 -123.22
C ALA A 15 -140.63 71.14 -124.61
N HIS A 16 -140.97 70.40 -125.67
CA HIS A 16 -140.58 70.72 -127.04
C HIS A 16 -141.79 70.90 -127.97
N CYS A 17 -142.63 69.89 -128.11
CA CYS A 17 -143.76 69.92 -129.06
C CYS A 17 -145.12 70.21 -128.38
N GLY A 18 -145.15 70.37 -127.06
CA GLY A 18 -146.38 70.65 -126.30
C GLY A 18 -147.33 69.46 -126.15
N ARG A 19 -147.09 68.32 -126.81
CA ARG A 19 -147.96 67.13 -126.73
C ARG A 19 -147.97 66.56 -125.31
N ASP A 20 -149.13 66.15 -124.84
CA ASP A 20 -149.30 65.62 -123.48
C ASP A 20 -148.47 64.35 -123.26
N VAL A 21 -147.53 64.43 -122.30
CA VAL A 21 -146.66 63.32 -121.91
C VAL A 21 -147.12 62.75 -120.58
N PRO A 22 -147.57 61.49 -120.53
CA PRO A 22 -147.97 60.85 -119.28
C PRO A 22 -146.78 60.78 -118.30
N GLN A 23 -146.96 61.31 -117.10
CA GLN A 23 -145.95 61.27 -116.03
C GLN A 23 -145.98 59.94 -115.26
N ARG A 24 -144.88 59.60 -114.56
CA ARG A 24 -144.85 58.49 -113.61
C ARG A 24 -145.42 58.95 -112.26
N VAL A 25 -146.26 58.11 -111.65
CA VAL A 25 -146.64 58.21 -110.25
C VAL A 25 -145.55 57.58 -109.37
N GLY A 26 -144.74 58.39 -108.68
CA GLY A 26 -143.70 57.92 -107.73
C GLY A 26 -142.44 58.81 -107.63
N ALA A 27 -141.55 58.51 -106.68
CA ALA A 27 -140.31 59.25 -106.46
C ALA A 27 -139.31 59.04 -107.61
N GLY A 28 -138.99 60.13 -108.31
CA GLY A 28 -138.08 60.15 -109.46
C GLY A 28 -138.27 61.43 -110.28
N ARG A 29 -137.28 61.81 -111.09
CA ARG A 29 -137.33 63.08 -111.83
C ARG A 29 -138.47 63.05 -112.87
N PRO A 30 -139.39 64.03 -112.88
CA PRO A 30 -140.51 64.05 -113.83
C PRO A 30 -140.06 64.04 -115.31
N PHE A 31 -140.85 63.41 -116.17
CA PHE A 31 -140.58 63.31 -117.60
C PHE A 31 -140.87 64.62 -118.33
N ARG A 32 -139.83 65.24 -118.89
CA ARG A 32 -139.93 66.53 -119.60
C ARG A 32 -140.24 66.43 -121.11
N TYR A 33 -140.07 65.28 -121.76
CA TYR A 33 -140.19 65.14 -123.24
C TYR A 33 -140.97 63.89 -123.67
N CYS A 34 -141.61 63.94 -124.85
CA CYS A 34 -142.28 62.79 -125.49
C CYS A 34 -141.32 61.63 -125.71
N ARG A 35 -141.79 60.41 -125.48
CA ARG A 35 -140.99 59.17 -125.51
C ARG A 35 -141.31 58.28 -126.72
N ASP A 36 -142.54 58.40 -127.19
CA ASP A 36 -143.19 57.79 -128.35
C ASP A 36 -142.61 58.22 -129.71
N ASN A 37 -141.74 59.22 -129.75
CA ASN A 37 -141.12 59.71 -130.98
C ASN A 37 -139.60 59.46 -131.02
N ASP A 38 -139.14 58.29 -130.55
CA ASP A 38 -137.73 57.87 -130.49
C ASP A 38 -136.76 58.93 -129.91
N GLY A 39 -137.22 59.71 -128.93
CA GLY A 39 -136.45 60.79 -128.32
C GLY A 39 -136.20 62.00 -129.24
N ALA A 40 -136.87 62.09 -130.39
CA ALA A 40 -136.74 63.21 -131.32
C ALA A 40 -137.03 64.55 -130.65
N CYS A 41 -138.04 64.63 -129.77
CA CYS A 41 -138.36 65.87 -129.04
C CYS A 41 -137.27 66.30 -128.04
N GLN A 42 -136.64 65.35 -127.35
CA GLN A 42 -135.52 65.65 -126.46
C GLN A 42 -134.29 66.10 -127.28
N ARG A 43 -133.99 65.42 -128.39
CA ARG A 43 -132.88 65.79 -129.29
C ARG A 43 -133.13 67.13 -129.95
N ALA A 44 -134.35 67.42 -130.37
CA ALA A 44 -134.72 68.69 -130.98
C ALA A 44 -134.67 69.84 -129.97
N SER A 45 -135.21 69.69 -128.75
CA SER A 45 -135.04 70.70 -127.69
C SER A 45 -133.57 70.89 -127.30
N ARG A 46 -132.76 69.82 -127.31
CA ARG A 46 -131.31 69.92 -127.09
C ARG A 46 -130.63 70.66 -128.25
N ASN A 47 -131.00 70.40 -129.50
CA ASN A 47 -130.50 71.12 -130.66
C ASN A 47 -130.96 72.59 -130.67
N THR A 48 -132.20 72.89 -130.29
CA THR A 48 -132.72 74.25 -130.13
C THR A 48 -131.96 74.98 -129.04
N ARG A 49 -131.74 74.35 -127.88
CA ARG A 49 -130.89 74.93 -126.82
C ARG A 49 -129.46 75.11 -127.28
N MET A 50 -128.84 74.14 -127.94
CA MET A 50 -127.49 74.32 -128.50
C MET A 50 -127.44 75.45 -129.53
N ARG A 51 -128.45 75.56 -130.41
CA ARG A 51 -128.55 76.65 -131.39
C ARG A 51 -128.73 78.00 -130.71
N HIS A 52 -129.57 78.12 -129.67
CA HIS A 52 -129.71 79.37 -128.93
C HIS A 52 -128.48 79.69 -128.08
N ARG A 53 -127.81 78.70 -127.50
CA ARG A 53 -126.59 78.86 -126.69
C ARG A 53 -125.39 79.30 -127.54
N ASN A 54 -125.34 78.84 -128.80
CA ASN A 54 -124.29 79.16 -129.77
C ASN A 54 -124.73 80.22 -130.80
N ALA A 55 -125.92 80.83 -130.64
CA ALA A 55 -126.38 81.91 -131.51
C ALA A 55 -125.60 83.19 -131.18
N PRO A 56 -124.95 83.84 -132.17
CA PRO A 56 -124.29 85.11 -131.95
C PRO A 56 -125.32 86.22 -131.65
N GLY A 57 -125.07 87.02 -130.61
CA GLY A 57 -125.89 88.17 -130.22
C GLY A 57 -126.64 88.03 -128.88
N LEU A 58 -127.49 89.03 -128.60
CA LEU A 58 -128.29 89.18 -127.37
C LEU A 58 -129.07 87.92 -126.93
N PRO A 59 -129.72 87.14 -127.82
CA PRO A 59 -130.51 85.98 -127.41
C PRO A 59 -129.67 84.88 -126.73
N GLY A 60 -128.44 84.66 -127.20
CA GLY A 60 -127.52 83.68 -126.60
C GLY A 60 -126.94 84.15 -125.27
N GLN A 61 -126.79 85.47 -125.08
CA GLN A 61 -126.41 86.04 -123.78
C GLN A 61 -127.54 85.90 -122.75
N VAL A 62 -128.79 86.16 -123.14
CA VAL A 62 -129.97 86.00 -122.25
C VAL A 62 -130.16 84.55 -121.81
N ALA A 63 -129.94 83.58 -122.70
CA ALA A 63 -130.01 82.17 -122.34
C ALA A 63 -128.93 81.76 -121.32
N ARG A 64 -127.70 82.27 -121.47
CA ARG A 64 -126.61 82.02 -120.50
C ARG A 64 -126.87 82.70 -119.15
N THR A 65 -127.48 83.89 -119.12
CA THR A 65 -127.85 84.54 -117.86
C THR A 65 -128.96 83.78 -117.13
N TRP A 66 -129.93 83.22 -117.83
CA TRP A 66 -130.96 82.38 -117.20
C TRP A 66 -130.41 81.07 -116.62
N GLU A 67 -129.44 80.43 -117.29
CA GLU A 67 -128.76 79.27 -116.72
C GLU A 67 -127.92 79.63 -115.48
N ALA A 68 -127.36 80.85 -115.42
CA ALA A 68 -126.67 81.34 -114.23
C ALA A 68 -127.65 81.58 -113.07
N VAL A 69 -128.86 82.08 -113.35
CA VAL A 69 -129.93 82.24 -112.36
C VAL A 69 -130.39 80.88 -111.80
N ASP A 70 -130.67 79.90 -112.66
CA ASP A 70 -131.02 78.54 -112.20
C ASP A 70 -129.91 77.93 -111.32
N ARG A 71 -128.64 78.21 -111.65
CA ARG A 71 -127.49 77.73 -110.86
C ARG A 71 -127.39 78.44 -109.52
N LEU A 72 -127.72 79.73 -109.45
CA LEU A 72 -127.79 80.49 -108.20
C LEU A 72 -128.94 79.98 -107.32
N ASP A 73 -130.12 79.74 -107.88
CA ASP A 73 -131.26 79.18 -107.13
C ASP A 73 -130.91 77.81 -106.55
N GLN A 74 -130.27 76.94 -107.32
CA GLN A 74 -129.82 75.65 -106.81
C GLN A 74 -128.77 75.79 -105.69
N ILE A 75 -127.86 76.76 -105.80
CA ILE A 75 -126.89 77.05 -104.73
C ILE A 75 -127.60 77.57 -103.48
N VAL A 76 -128.60 78.46 -103.62
CA VAL A 76 -129.38 78.99 -102.50
C VAL A 76 -130.19 77.88 -101.82
N GLU A 77 -130.81 76.98 -102.58
CA GLU A 77 -131.53 75.83 -102.04
C GLU A 77 -130.59 74.91 -101.24
N THR A 78 -129.43 74.58 -101.82
CA THR A 78 -128.42 73.74 -101.14
C THR A 78 -127.87 74.43 -99.88
N LEU A 79 -127.63 75.75 -99.94
CA LEU A 79 -127.19 76.55 -98.79
C LEU A 79 -128.28 76.60 -97.71
N THR A 80 -129.55 76.75 -98.09
CA THR A 80 -130.67 76.82 -97.15
C THR A 80 -130.87 75.49 -96.45
N GLU A 81 -130.76 74.37 -97.17
CA GLU A 81 -130.79 73.03 -96.59
C GLU A 81 -129.61 72.77 -95.65
N ALA A 82 -128.39 73.16 -96.03
CA ALA A 82 -127.21 73.07 -95.17
C ALA A 82 -127.35 73.95 -93.92
N LEU A 83 -127.82 75.20 -94.08
CA LEU A 83 -128.03 76.12 -92.95
C LEU A 83 -129.13 75.59 -92.02
N HIS A 84 -130.20 75.00 -92.56
CA HIS A 84 -131.25 74.39 -91.75
C HIS A 84 -130.76 73.11 -91.06
N ALA A 85 -129.92 72.30 -91.70
CA ALA A 85 -129.32 71.11 -91.09
C ALA A 85 -128.40 71.43 -89.89
N GLU A 86 -127.72 72.59 -89.94
CA GLU A 86 -126.81 73.05 -88.88
C GLU A 86 -127.48 73.95 -87.83
N LEU A 87 -128.41 74.84 -88.23
CA LEU A 87 -129.07 75.81 -87.33
C LEU A 87 -130.45 75.38 -86.84
N SER A 88 -131.00 74.27 -87.32
CA SER A 88 -132.20 73.69 -86.70
C SER A 88 -131.91 73.22 -85.27
N PRO A 89 -132.92 73.15 -84.39
CA PRO A 89 -132.75 72.61 -83.03
C PRO A 89 -132.10 71.21 -83.00
N SER A 90 -132.39 70.36 -83.99
CA SER A 90 -131.77 69.03 -84.12
C SER A 90 -130.31 69.08 -84.59
N GLY A 91 -129.97 70.03 -85.47
CA GLY A 91 -128.59 70.32 -85.87
C GLY A 91 -127.71 70.74 -84.70
N VAL A 92 -128.16 71.71 -83.92
CA VAL A 92 -127.46 72.18 -82.72
C VAL A 92 -127.34 71.07 -81.67
N GLN A 93 -128.40 70.29 -81.44
CA GLN A 93 -128.32 69.13 -80.52
C GLN A 93 -127.30 68.09 -80.99
N ARG A 94 -127.17 67.84 -82.30
CA ARG A 94 -126.15 66.96 -82.87
C ARG A 94 -124.75 67.50 -82.62
N GLN A 95 -124.51 68.79 -82.87
CA GLN A 95 -123.21 69.44 -82.59
C GLN A 95 -122.87 69.39 -81.09
N VAL A 96 -123.83 69.69 -80.21
CA VAL A 96 -123.62 69.61 -78.76
C VAL A 96 -123.36 68.16 -78.31
N ALA A 97 -124.06 67.18 -78.88
CA ALA A 97 -123.81 65.76 -78.60
C ALA A 97 -122.43 65.32 -79.10
N GLN A 98 -122.00 65.79 -80.27
CA GLN A 98 -120.67 65.55 -80.82
C GLN A 98 -119.58 66.14 -79.91
N VAL A 99 -119.68 67.42 -79.55
CA VAL A 99 -118.73 68.07 -78.63
C VAL A 99 -118.71 67.37 -77.28
N ARG A 100 -119.88 66.96 -76.74
CA ARG A 100 -119.94 66.18 -75.50
C ARG A 100 -119.27 64.82 -75.63
N ALA A 101 -119.40 64.14 -76.77
CA ALA A 101 -118.75 62.86 -77.03
C ALA A 101 -117.22 63.04 -77.19
N GLU A 102 -116.78 64.09 -77.88
CA GLU A 102 -115.36 64.45 -78.01
C GLU A 102 -114.76 64.79 -76.65
N THR A 103 -115.39 65.68 -75.87
CA THR A 103 -114.94 66.01 -74.50
C THR A 103 -114.99 64.79 -73.58
N ALA A 104 -115.99 63.91 -73.69
CA ALA A 104 -116.01 62.67 -72.92
C ALA A 104 -114.86 61.73 -73.31
N GLY A 105 -114.51 61.67 -74.60
CA GLY A 105 -113.35 60.95 -75.11
C GLY A 105 -112.03 61.52 -74.58
N GLU A 106 -111.86 62.84 -74.59
CA GLU A 106 -110.69 63.54 -74.03
C GLU A 106 -110.56 63.31 -72.52
N VAL A 107 -111.67 63.39 -71.76
CA VAL A 107 -111.68 63.11 -70.33
C VAL A 107 -111.34 61.65 -70.05
N ALA A 108 -111.88 60.71 -70.82
CA ALA A 108 -111.55 59.29 -70.69
C ALA A 108 -110.07 59.03 -71.00
N ALA A 109 -109.51 59.68 -72.02
CA ALA A 109 -108.09 59.61 -72.36
C ALA A 109 -107.21 60.17 -71.23
N ALA A 110 -107.53 61.36 -70.71
CA ALA A 110 -106.81 61.96 -69.59
C ALA A 110 -106.90 61.12 -68.30
N GLN A 111 -108.05 60.48 -68.04
CA GLN A 111 -108.20 59.55 -66.93
C GLN A 111 -107.37 58.28 -67.13
N ALA A 112 -107.34 57.72 -68.33
CA ALA A 112 -106.50 56.56 -68.66
C ALA A 112 -105.01 56.89 -68.51
N GLU A 113 -104.55 58.05 -69.00
CA GLU A 113 -103.18 58.53 -68.84
C GLU A 113 -102.81 58.74 -67.37
N ARG A 114 -103.70 59.33 -66.58
CA ARG A 114 -103.50 59.48 -65.13
C ARG A 114 -103.39 58.13 -64.44
N ASP A 115 -104.28 57.19 -64.75
CA ASP A 115 -104.30 55.87 -64.11
C ASP A 115 -103.10 55.01 -64.56
N GLU A 116 -102.59 55.22 -65.78
CA GLU A 116 -101.31 54.66 -66.24
C GLU A 116 -100.12 55.30 -65.50
N ALA A 117 -100.10 56.62 -65.35
CA ALA A 117 -99.05 57.32 -64.61
C ALA A 117 -99.02 56.92 -63.12
N LEU A 118 -100.19 56.73 -62.49
CA LEU A 118 -100.29 56.23 -61.12
C LEU A 118 -99.74 54.81 -61.00
N ARG A 119 -100.13 53.89 -61.89
CA ARG A 119 -99.58 52.52 -61.92
C ARG A 119 -98.07 52.52 -62.16
N ALA A 120 -97.58 53.35 -63.07
CA ALA A 120 -96.15 53.48 -63.32
C ALA A 120 -95.38 54.01 -62.10
N ALA A 121 -95.97 54.95 -61.35
CA ALA A 121 -95.40 55.48 -60.11
C ALA A 121 -95.41 54.43 -58.98
N GLU A 122 -96.50 53.68 -58.82
CA GLU A 122 -96.59 52.57 -57.86
C GLU A 122 -95.56 51.47 -58.16
N ASP A 123 -95.43 51.09 -59.43
CA ASP A 123 -94.43 50.13 -59.89
C ASP A 123 -93.00 50.64 -59.66
N ALA A 124 -92.75 51.93 -59.90
CA ALA A 124 -91.46 52.55 -59.65
C ALA A 124 -91.13 52.58 -58.15
N ALA A 125 -92.11 52.90 -57.29
CA ALA A 125 -91.96 52.86 -55.85
C ALA A 125 -91.69 51.42 -55.35
N ALA A 126 -92.42 50.43 -55.89
CA ALA A 126 -92.22 49.02 -55.56
C ALA A 126 -90.84 48.51 -56.01
N ARG A 127 -90.34 48.95 -57.18
CA ARG A 127 -88.97 48.67 -57.63
C ARG A 127 -87.94 49.30 -56.69
N ALA A 128 -88.08 50.59 -56.37
CA ALA A 128 -87.16 51.29 -55.47
C ALA A 128 -87.10 50.65 -54.07
N GLU A 129 -88.24 50.17 -53.55
CA GLU A 129 -88.28 49.44 -52.28
C GLU A 129 -87.55 48.10 -52.34
N ARG A 130 -87.72 47.34 -53.43
CA ARG A 130 -86.98 46.08 -53.64
C ARG A 130 -85.48 46.33 -53.75
N ASP A 131 -85.08 47.36 -54.49
CA ASP A 131 -83.67 47.73 -54.66
C ASP A 131 -83.04 48.17 -53.34
N ARG A 132 -83.78 48.94 -52.52
CA ARG A 132 -83.36 49.32 -51.16
C ARG A 132 -83.17 48.10 -50.26
N ARG A 133 -84.15 47.20 -50.20
CA ARG A 133 -84.03 45.95 -49.41
C ARG A 133 -82.87 45.08 -49.88
N ALA A 134 -82.66 44.98 -51.19
CA ALA A 134 -81.53 44.25 -51.76
C ALA A 134 -80.19 44.90 -51.37
N ALA A 135 -80.11 46.24 -51.40
CA ALA A 135 -78.92 46.98 -50.98
C ALA A 135 -78.62 46.83 -49.48
N GLU A 136 -79.66 46.86 -48.63
CA GLU A 136 -79.56 46.63 -47.18
C GLU A 136 -79.09 45.20 -46.87
N SER A 137 -79.67 44.18 -47.53
CA SER A 137 -79.22 42.79 -47.41
C SER A 137 -77.77 42.64 -47.84
N ALA A 138 -77.39 43.18 -49.02
CA ALA A 138 -76.02 43.12 -49.50
C ALA A 138 -75.03 43.86 -48.57
N ALA A 139 -75.47 44.93 -47.90
CA ALA A 139 -74.65 45.60 -46.89
C ALA A 139 -74.48 44.72 -45.65
N ALA A 140 -75.55 44.11 -45.14
CA ALA A 140 -75.51 43.18 -44.02
C ALA A 140 -74.58 41.97 -44.32
N ASP A 141 -74.70 41.38 -45.50
CA ASP A 141 -73.85 40.25 -45.94
C ASP A 141 -72.38 40.65 -46.01
N ARG A 142 -72.07 41.84 -46.54
CA ARG A 142 -70.69 42.37 -46.53
C ARG A 142 -70.16 42.60 -45.13
N HIS A 143 -70.99 43.08 -44.20
CA HIS A 143 -70.58 43.27 -42.81
C HIS A 143 -70.34 41.93 -42.12
N ALA A 144 -71.20 40.93 -42.34
CA ALA A 144 -71.03 39.57 -41.83
C ALA A 144 -69.72 38.95 -42.38
N ALA A 145 -69.50 39.00 -43.69
CA ALA A 145 -68.28 38.47 -44.30
C ALA A 145 -67.00 39.15 -43.78
N ARG A 146 -67.03 40.47 -43.52
CA ARG A 146 -65.91 41.19 -42.91
C ARG A 146 -65.67 40.75 -41.46
N ALA A 147 -66.73 40.55 -40.68
CA ALA A 147 -66.62 40.06 -39.30
C ALA A 147 -66.04 38.65 -39.27
N GLU A 148 -66.55 37.74 -40.11
CA GLU A 148 -66.03 36.38 -40.25
C GLU A 148 -64.56 36.36 -40.67
N SER A 149 -64.18 37.20 -41.64
CA SER A 149 -62.77 37.34 -42.06
C SER A 149 -61.88 37.88 -40.93
N ALA A 150 -62.36 38.84 -40.14
CA ALA A 150 -61.60 39.38 -39.01
C ALA A 150 -61.42 38.32 -37.90
N GLU A 151 -62.46 37.55 -37.60
CA GLU A 151 -62.36 36.44 -36.66
C GLU A 151 -61.43 35.33 -37.16
N ALA A 152 -61.50 34.98 -38.44
CA ALA A 152 -60.61 33.99 -39.04
C ALA A 152 -59.14 34.45 -38.96
N ALA A 153 -58.87 35.73 -39.25
CA ALA A 153 -57.54 36.31 -39.08
C ALA A 153 -57.08 36.30 -37.62
N ALA A 154 -57.95 36.63 -36.67
CA ALA A 154 -57.63 36.56 -35.24
C ALA A 154 -57.33 35.12 -34.77
N ARG A 155 -58.11 34.14 -35.26
CA ARG A 155 -57.87 32.71 -34.98
C ARG A 155 -56.53 32.23 -35.57
N ALA A 156 -56.20 32.66 -36.78
CA ALA A 156 -54.93 32.34 -37.44
C ALA A 156 -53.75 32.95 -36.66
N ALA A 157 -53.80 34.25 -36.34
CA ALA A 157 -52.77 34.91 -35.54
C ALA A 157 -52.59 34.26 -34.16
N GLY A 158 -53.68 33.87 -33.51
CA GLY A 158 -53.61 33.13 -32.25
C GLY A 158 -53.03 31.72 -32.39
N ALA A 159 -53.20 31.07 -33.55
CA ALA A 159 -52.59 29.78 -33.83
C ALA A 159 -51.08 29.92 -34.07
N ASP A 160 -50.66 30.94 -34.80
CA ASP A 160 -49.25 31.25 -35.06
C ASP A 160 -48.51 31.55 -33.75
N GLN A 161 -49.08 32.39 -32.87
CA GLN A 161 -48.50 32.67 -31.55
C GLN A 161 -48.35 31.40 -30.69
N ARG A 162 -49.33 30.48 -30.74
CA ARG A 162 -49.23 29.20 -30.02
C ARG A 162 -48.15 28.30 -30.62
N ALA A 163 -47.99 28.30 -31.95
CA ALA A 163 -46.94 27.55 -32.61
C ALA A 163 -45.55 28.07 -32.24
N GLU A 164 -45.33 29.39 -32.30
CA GLU A 164 -44.08 30.04 -31.89
C GLU A 164 -43.74 29.79 -30.41
N ALA A 165 -44.74 29.87 -29.53
CA ALA A 165 -44.57 29.55 -28.11
C ALA A 165 -44.20 28.08 -27.89
N ALA A 166 -44.83 27.15 -28.63
CA ALA A 166 -44.52 25.72 -28.57
C ALA A 166 -43.12 25.41 -29.10
N GLU A 167 -42.69 26.06 -30.18
CA GLU A 167 -41.32 25.93 -30.71
C GLU A 167 -40.29 26.46 -29.71
N SER A 168 -40.53 27.64 -29.16
CA SER A 168 -39.66 28.23 -28.13
C SER A 168 -39.52 27.32 -26.90
N ALA A 169 -40.64 26.76 -26.42
CA ALA A 169 -40.65 25.82 -25.30
C ALA A 169 -39.91 24.51 -25.65
N ARG A 170 -40.06 24.01 -26.87
CA ARG A 170 -39.34 22.81 -27.34
C ARG A 170 -37.84 23.05 -27.39
N ASP A 171 -37.41 24.21 -27.89
CA ASP A 171 -36.00 24.55 -28.00
C ASP A 171 -35.37 24.78 -26.62
N GLU A 172 -36.11 25.39 -25.69
CA GLU A 172 -35.69 25.49 -24.29
C GLU A 172 -35.57 24.11 -23.63
N ALA A 173 -36.56 23.23 -23.80
CA ALA A 173 -36.50 21.86 -23.30
C ALA A 173 -35.31 21.09 -23.89
N ARG A 174 -35.00 21.29 -25.18
CA ARG A 174 -33.83 20.68 -25.83
C ARG A 174 -32.53 21.20 -25.25
N ARG A 175 -32.39 22.52 -25.04
CA ARG A 175 -31.21 23.11 -24.39
C ARG A 175 -31.04 22.57 -22.97
N ALA A 176 -32.11 22.49 -22.20
CA ALA A 176 -32.10 21.94 -20.85
C ALA A 176 -31.70 20.45 -20.84
N ALA A 177 -32.21 19.65 -21.78
CA ALA A 177 -31.84 18.24 -21.91
C ALA A 177 -30.36 18.05 -22.26
N VAL A 178 -29.82 18.84 -23.19
CA VAL A 178 -28.39 18.82 -23.54
C VAL A 178 -27.52 19.25 -22.34
N ALA A 179 -27.91 20.30 -21.61
CA ALA A 179 -27.20 20.73 -20.41
C ALA A 179 -27.21 19.63 -19.32
N ALA A 180 -28.35 18.97 -19.12
CA ALA A 180 -28.47 17.86 -18.18
C ALA A 180 -27.59 16.65 -18.58
N GLN A 181 -27.52 16.33 -19.88
CA GLN A 181 -26.62 15.28 -20.38
C GLN A 181 -25.14 15.65 -20.18
N ALA A 182 -24.76 16.90 -20.42
CA ALA A 182 -23.39 17.38 -20.18
C ALA A 182 -23.01 17.28 -18.70
N LEU A 183 -23.91 17.67 -17.79
CA LEU A 183 -23.69 17.52 -16.34
C LEU A 183 -23.55 16.05 -15.91
N ARG A 184 -24.35 15.15 -16.50
CA ARG A 184 -24.21 13.70 -16.24
C ARG A 184 -22.87 13.16 -16.71
N ALA A 185 -22.45 13.51 -17.93
CA ALA A 185 -21.16 13.10 -18.47
C ALA A 185 -19.99 13.62 -17.60
N GLN A 186 -20.07 14.87 -17.14
CA GLN A 186 -19.09 15.43 -16.21
C GLN A 186 -19.07 14.66 -14.88
N ALA A 187 -20.23 14.39 -14.29
CA ALA A 187 -20.31 13.65 -13.03
C ALA A 187 -19.77 12.21 -13.15
N GLU A 188 -19.97 11.55 -14.29
CA GLU A 188 -19.38 10.24 -14.57
C GLU A 188 -17.86 10.31 -14.69
N ALA A 189 -17.34 11.31 -15.41
CA ALA A 189 -15.89 11.54 -15.53
C ALA A 189 -15.24 11.83 -14.17
N ASP A 190 -15.85 12.71 -13.35
CA ASP A 190 -15.38 13.03 -12.00
C ASP A 190 -15.38 11.80 -11.09
N ARG A 191 -16.44 10.98 -11.16
CA ARG A 191 -16.53 9.73 -10.41
C ARG A 191 -15.44 8.75 -10.82
N ASP A 192 -15.18 8.61 -12.11
CA ASP A 192 -14.18 7.68 -12.62
C ASP A 192 -12.76 8.15 -12.29
N LEU A 193 -12.51 9.47 -12.33
CA LEU A 193 -11.28 10.08 -11.81
C LEU A 193 -11.09 9.79 -10.31
N ALA A 194 -12.12 10.01 -9.50
CA ALA A 194 -12.08 9.74 -8.07
C ALA A 194 -11.81 8.25 -7.77
N ARG A 195 -12.39 7.33 -8.56
CA ARG A 195 -12.12 5.89 -8.46
C ARG A 195 -10.67 5.54 -8.80
N ALA A 196 -10.11 6.13 -9.86
CA ALA A 196 -8.71 5.92 -10.24
C ALA A 196 -7.74 6.45 -9.16
N GLN A 197 -8.03 7.63 -8.60
CA GLN A 197 -7.27 8.20 -7.48
C GLN A 197 -7.36 7.29 -6.24
N ALA A 198 -8.56 6.82 -5.88
CA ALA A 198 -8.74 5.90 -4.75
C ALA A 198 -8.02 4.56 -4.96
N ALA A 199 -7.99 4.02 -6.17
CA ALA A 199 -7.23 2.81 -6.49
C ALA A 199 -5.72 3.04 -6.33
N THR A 200 -5.21 4.18 -6.79
CA THR A 200 -3.79 4.58 -6.64
C THR A 200 -3.41 4.69 -5.16
N LEU A 201 -4.19 5.42 -4.36
CA LEU A 201 -3.95 5.58 -2.93
C LEU A 201 -3.98 4.24 -2.17
N ARG A 202 -4.87 3.31 -2.56
CA ARG A 202 -4.87 1.95 -1.98
C ARG A 202 -3.59 1.19 -2.32
N ALA A 203 -3.12 1.25 -3.56
CA ALA A 203 -1.88 0.59 -3.97
C ALA A 203 -0.65 1.18 -3.27
N GLU A 204 -0.61 2.51 -3.08
CA GLU A 204 0.43 3.18 -2.31
C GLU A 204 0.40 2.76 -0.84
N ARG A 205 -0.79 2.74 -0.22
CA ARG A 205 -0.97 2.27 1.16
C ARG A 205 -0.52 0.81 1.33
N ASP A 206 -0.89 -0.07 0.41
CA ASP A 206 -0.51 -1.49 0.47
C ASP A 206 1.00 -1.68 0.29
N THR A 207 1.63 -0.84 -0.52
CA THR A 207 3.09 -0.80 -0.67
C THR A 207 3.77 -0.27 0.60
N ALA A 208 3.22 0.77 1.22
CA ALA A 208 3.71 1.30 2.51
C ALA A 208 3.56 0.26 3.64
N HIS A 209 2.44 -0.47 3.69
CA HIS A 209 2.25 -1.55 4.66
C HIS A 209 3.25 -2.69 4.49
N ARG A 210 3.49 -3.13 3.23
CA ARG A 210 4.52 -4.13 2.95
C ARG A 210 5.90 -3.66 3.40
N ARG A 211 6.28 -2.43 3.04
CA ARG A 211 7.55 -1.84 3.49
C ARG A 211 7.65 -1.76 5.02
N GLY A 212 6.56 -1.43 5.71
CA GLY A 212 6.51 -1.42 7.17
C GLY A 212 6.69 -2.81 7.79
N ALA A 213 6.10 -3.84 7.18
CA ALA A 213 6.29 -5.23 7.59
C ALA A 213 7.73 -5.69 7.36
N ASP A 214 8.32 -5.37 6.20
CA ASP A 214 9.71 -5.70 5.87
C ASP A 214 10.68 -5.05 6.86
N LEU A 215 10.54 -3.75 7.13
CA LEU A 215 11.35 -3.04 8.12
C LEU A 215 11.19 -3.62 9.54
N THR A 216 9.99 -4.11 9.87
CA THR A 216 9.74 -4.76 11.16
C THR A 216 10.49 -6.11 11.24
N ALA A 217 10.44 -6.91 10.18
CA ALA A 217 11.17 -8.17 10.09
C ALA A 217 12.69 -7.97 10.12
N GLU A 218 13.20 -6.95 9.41
CA GLU A 218 14.61 -6.55 9.45
C GLU A 218 15.03 -6.15 10.86
N ARG A 219 14.24 -5.31 11.55
CA ARG A 219 14.49 -4.91 12.94
C ARG A 219 14.53 -6.13 13.87
N ASP A 220 13.58 -7.04 13.74
CA ASP A 220 13.49 -8.20 14.63
C ASP A 220 14.65 -9.18 14.37
N THR A 221 15.08 -9.33 13.12
CA THR A 221 16.29 -10.07 12.75
C THR A 221 17.53 -9.43 13.36
N ALA A 222 17.72 -8.12 13.17
CA ALA A 222 18.85 -7.38 13.75
C ALA A 222 18.88 -7.47 15.28
N ARG A 223 17.71 -7.44 15.93
CA ARG A 223 17.61 -7.64 17.38
C ARG A 223 18.03 -9.05 17.80
N ALA A 224 17.53 -10.08 17.11
CA ALA A 224 17.90 -11.46 17.39
C ALA A 224 19.41 -11.70 17.17
N ASP A 225 20.00 -11.05 16.16
CA ASP A 225 21.44 -11.09 15.88
C ASP A 225 22.24 -10.42 16.99
N ALA A 226 21.82 -9.25 17.46
CA ALA A 226 22.44 -8.54 18.57
C ALA A 226 22.36 -9.36 19.88
N GLU A 227 21.23 -10.00 20.15
CA GLU A 227 21.06 -10.91 21.31
C GLU A 227 21.99 -12.13 21.21
N ARG A 228 22.14 -12.72 20.00
CA ARG A 228 23.11 -13.81 19.76
C ARG A 228 24.55 -13.34 19.97
N ALA A 229 24.92 -12.19 19.45
CA ALA A 229 26.25 -11.62 19.63
C ALA A 229 26.55 -11.34 21.12
N THR A 230 25.56 -10.84 21.86
CA THR A 230 25.69 -10.58 23.29
C THR A 230 25.89 -11.88 24.07
N ARG A 231 25.13 -12.94 23.76
CA ARG A 231 25.34 -14.27 24.36
C ARG A 231 26.72 -14.83 24.05
N ALA A 232 27.16 -14.76 22.80
CA ALA A 232 28.49 -15.22 22.39
C ALA A 232 29.61 -14.47 23.11
N LEU A 233 29.48 -13.14 23.29
CA LEU A 233 30.42 -12.35 24.09
C LEU A 233 30.42 -12.77 25.56
N GLY A 234 29.25 -13.05 26.14
CA GLY A 234 29.12 -13.56 27.50
C GLY A 234 29.78 -14.93 27.69
N GLU A 235 29.55 -15.86 26.77
CA GLU A 235 30.17 -17.19 26.76
C GLU A 235 31.69 -17.12 26.59
N ALA A 236 32.17 -16.29 25.65
CA ALA A 236 33.60 -16.05 25.45
C ALA A 236 34.26 -15.41 26.68
N GLY A 237 33.57 -14.47 27.34
CA GLY A 237 34.03 -13.88 28.60
C GLY A 237 34.13 -14.92 29.72
N ALA A 238 33.13 -15.79 29.86
CA ALA A 238 33.15 -16.87 30.85
C ALA A 238 34.25 -17.92 30.57
N GLU A 239 34.50 -18.24 29.30
CA GLU A 239 35.59 -19.14 28.89
C GLU A 239 36.97 -18.52 29.15
N ALA A 240 37.13 -17.23 28.85
CA ALA A 240 38.35 -16.50 29.14
C ALA A 240 38.64 -16.47 30.66
N GLU A 241 37.60 -16.29 31.49
CA GLU A 241 37.74 -16.32 32.95
C GLU A 241 38.10 -17.72 33.47
N ARG A 242 37.45 -18.78 32.95
CA ARG A 242 37.83 -20.17 33.26
C ARG A 242 39.30 -20.43 32.91
N SER A 243 39.72 -20.03 31.72
CA SER A 243 41.10 -20.17 31.25
C SER A 243 42.09 -19.40 32.14
N ARG A 244 41.72 -18.20 32.63
CA ARG A 244 42.52 -17.44 33.59
C ARG A 244 42.66 -18.17 34.92
N ILE A 245 41.56 -18.63 35.51
CA ILE A 245 41.56 -19.39 36.76
C ILE A 245 42.39 -20.66 36.63
N GLU A 246 42.29 -21.38 35.50
CA GLU A 246 43.06 -22.58 35.25
C GLU A 246 44.56 -22.29 35.06
N ALA A 247 44.89 -21.20 34.38
CA ALA A 247 46.28 -20.72 34.27
C ALA A 247 46.85 -20.31 35.64
N GLU A 248 46.07 -19.64 36.49
CA GLU A 248 46.46 -19.30 37.85
C GLU A 248 46.67 -20.54 38.71
N ARG A 249 45.77 -21.52 38.64
CA ARG A 249 45.93 -22.82 39.32
C ARG A 249 47.18 -23.55 38.85
N SER A 250 47.44 -23.55 37.54
CA SER A 250 48.64 -24.18 36.96
C SER A 250 49.92 -23.47 37.43
N ARG A 251 49.91 -22.14 37.53
CA ARG A 251 51.02 -21.36 38.10
C ARG A 251 51.23 -21.69 39.57
N ALA A 252 50.17 -21.69 40.38
CA ALA A 252 50.25 -22.04 41.80
C ALA A 252 50.77 -23.48 42.02
N ALA A 253 50.33 -24.42 41.19
CA ALA A 253 50.83 -25.80 41.22
C ALA A 253 52.31 -25.87 40.82
N ALA A 254 52.75 -25.10 39.82
CA ALA A 254 54.15 -25.01 39.43
C ALA A 254 55.01 -24.39 40.55
N ASP A 255 54.54 -23.32 41.19
CA ASP A 255 55.21 -22.70 42.34
C ASP A 255 55.33 -23.68 43.52
N GLN A 256 54.27 -24.45 43.79
CA GLN A 256 54.28 -25.50 44.82
C GLN A 256 55.29 -26.62 44.47
N ALA A 257 55.30 -27.09 43.23
CA ALA A 257 56.27 -28.09 42.77
C ALA A 257 57.71 -27.56 42.87
N GLN A 258 57.94 -26.30 42.54
CA GLN A 258 59.23 -25.65 42.68
C GLN A 258 59.66 -25.56 44.15
N ALA A 259 58.75 -25.19 45.06
CA ALA A 259 59.01 -25.18 46.49
C ALA A 259 59.34 -26.59 47.03
N GLN A 260 58.60 -27.61 46.59
CA GLN A 260 58.88 -29.02 46.91
C GLN A 260 60.24 -29.47 46.39
N LEU A 261 60.65 -29.05 45.19
CA LEU A 261 61.99 -29.33 44.65
C LEU A 261 63.09 -28.65 45.45
N VAL A 262 62.89 -27.40 45.87
CA VAL A 262 63.85 -26.69 46.75
C VAL A 262 63.97 -27.40 48.09
N GLN A 263 62.84 -27.80 48.68
CA GLN A 263 62.82 -28.56 49.93
C GLN A 263 63.52 -29.91 49.77
N ALA A 264 63.19 -30.70 48.74
CA ALA A 264 63.84 -31.99 48.48
C ALA A 264 65.35 -31.85 48.22
N ARG A 265 65.80 -30.75 47.61
CA ARG A 265 67.23 -30.43 47.49
C ARG A 265 67.86 -30.12 48.84
N ALA A 266 67.20 -29.33 49.69
CA ALA A 266 67.68 -29.03 51.04
C ALA A 266 67.76 -30.32 51.89
N ASP A 267 66.73 -31.15 51.87
CA ASP A 267 66.70 -32.47 52.52
C ASP A 267 67.81 -33.38 51.98
N GLY A 268 68.02 -33.39 50.65
CA GLY A 268 69.11 -34.12 50.01
C GLY A 268 70.51 -33.65 50.45
N GLU A 269 70.72 -32.34 50.61
CA GLU A 269 71.97 -31.79 51.17
C GLU A 269 72.12 -32.13 52.65
N GLN A 270 71.03 -32.12 53.44
CA GLN A 270 71.04 -32.59 54.83
C GLN A 270 71.44 -34.07 54.92
N TYR A 271 70.82 -34.95 54.14
CA TYR A 271 71.18 -36.36 54.11
C TYR A 271 72.63 -36.60 53.68
N LYS A 272 73.17 -35.80 52.73
CA LYS A 272 74.60 -35.86 52.38
C LYS A 272 75.48 -35.44 53.56
N ALA A 273 75.12 -34.38 54.27
CA ALA A 273 75.85 -33.92 55.45
C ALA A 273 75.82 -34.96 56.58
N GLU A 274 74.66 -35.56 56.86
CA GLU A 274 74.51 -36.66 57.82
C GLU A 274 75.33 -37.89 57.42
N ALA A 275 75.30 -38.27 56.14
CA ALA A 275 76.11 -39.37 55.62
C ALA A 275 77.62 -39.08 55.74
N ALA A 276 78.05 -37.84 55.52
CA ALA A 276 79.43 -37.42 55.72
C ALA A 276 79.83 -37.47 57.20
N GLN A 277 78.95 -37.03 58.10
CA GLN A 277 79.16 -37.12 59.54
C GLN A 277 79.24 -38.57 60.02
N ALA A 278 78.36 -39.44 59.52
CA ALA A 278 78.37 -40.88 59.82
C ALA A 278 79.64 -41.55 59.31
N ARG A 279 80.13 -41.19 58.11
CA ARG A 279 81.44 -41.67 57.60
C ARG A 279 82.59 -41.20 58.48
N ALA A 280 82.61 -39.93 58.86
CA ALA A 280 83.64 -39.38 59.76
C ALA A 280 83.58 -40.00 61.17
N ALA A 281 82.40 -40.38 61.67
CA ALA A 281 82.24 -41.14 62.91
C ALA A 281 82.79 -42.56 62.74
N ALA A 282 82.44 -43.26 61.66
CA ALA A 282 82.94 -44.60 61.37
C ALA A 282 84.47 -44.64 61.15
N ASP A 283 85.07 -43.59 60.58
CA ASP A 283 86.52 -43.44 60.45
C ASP A 283 87.18 -43.23 61.82
N ARG A 284 86.56 -42.43 62.71
CA ARG A 284 87.01 -42.27 64.10
C ARG A 284 86.93 -43.58 64.87
N ASP A 285 85.83 -44.32 64.75
CA ASP A 285 85.66 -45.62 65.40
C ASP A 285 86.70 -46.63 64.87
N ARG A 286 86.95 -46.66 63.55
CA ARG A 286 88.02 -47.49 62.96
C ARG A 286 89.40 -47.10 63.49
N ALA A 287 89.69 -45.81 63.64
CA ALA A 287 90.94 -45.34 64.23
C ALA A 287 91.07 -45.73 65.71
N GLN A 288 89.99 -45.64 66.49
CA GLN A 288 89.96 -46.10 67.89
C GLN A 288 90.17 -47.61 68.01
N VAL A 289 89.55 -48.41 67.15
CA VAL A 289 89.77 -49.86 67.11
C VAL A 289 91.22 -50.17 66.74
N ALA A 290 91.79 -49.49 65.76
CA ALA A 290 93.20 -49.66 65.39
C ALA A 290 94.15 -49.27 66.53
N ALA A 291 93.86 -48.20 67.27
CA ALA A 291 94.63 -47.79 68.45
C ALA A 291 94.53 -48.84 69.58
N ALA A 292 93.32 -49.34 69.87
CA ALA A 292 93.10 -50.38 70.87
C ALA A 292 93.81 -51.70 70.49
N GLN A 293 93.85 -52.05 69.19
CA GLN A 293 94.61 -53.20 68.71
C GLN A 293 96.12 -53.01 68.86
N ALA A 294 96.64 -51.80 68.63
CA ALA A 294 98.05 -51.48 68.85
C ALA A 294 98.41 -51.52 70.35
N GLU A 295 97.55 -51.02 71.23
CA GLU A 295 97.72 -51.14 72.69
C GLU A 295 97.70 -52.60 73.14
N LEU A 296 96.76 -53.41 72.62
CA LEU A 296 96.69 -54.84 72.94
C LEU A 296 97.97 -55.57 72.49
N ALA A 297 98.48 -55.26 71.30
CA ALA A 297 99.74 -55.82 70.81
C ALA A 297 100.94 -55.39 71.68
N ALA A 298 100.98 -54.14 72.14
CA ALA A 298 102.01 -53.65 73.06
C ALA A 298 101.95 -54.37 74.42
N VAL A 299 100.75 -54.57 74.98
CA VAL A 299 100.53 -55.32 76.23
C VAL A 299 100.94 -56.79 76.06
N GLN A 300 100.60 -57.42 74.93
CA GLN A 300 101.03 -58.80 74.64
C GLN A 300 102.56 -58.91 74.56
N ALA A 301 103.22 -57.96 73.89
CA ALA A 301 104.69 -57.92 73.83
C ALA A 301 105.34 -57.70 75.21
N GLU A 302 104.71 -56.91 76.09
CA GLU A 302 105.14 -56.71 77.48
C GLU A 302 104.96 -57.97 78.33
N ILE A 303 103.83 -58.67 78.19
CA ILE A 303 103.59 -59.95 78.86
C ILE A 303 104.63 -60.99 78.44
N GLU A 304 104.94 -61.07 77.14
CA GLU A 304 105.92 -62.03 76.63
C GLU A 304 107.34 -61.70 77.10
N ARG A 305 107.73 -60.41 77.11
CA ARG A 305 108.99 -59.95 77.72
C ARG A 305 109.06 -60.34 79.20
N THR A 306 108.01 -60.07 79.97
CA THR A 306 107.94 -60.44 81.40
C THR A 306 108.05 -61.95 81.62
N ARG A 307 107.45 -62.78 80.74
CA ARG A 307 107.57 -64.25 80.79
C ARG A 307 108.98 -64.73 80.51
N THR A 308 109.64 -64.18 79.49
CA THR A 308 111.05 -64.51 79.18
C THR A 308 112.00 -64.10 80.31
N GLN A 309 111.77 -62.94 80.92
CA GLN A 309 112.51 -62.46 82.09
C GLN A 309 112.33 -63.41 83.29
N ALA A 310 111.08 -63.78 83.59
CA ALA A 310 110.75 -64.69 84.68
C ALA A 310 111.29 -66.11 84.46
N ALA A 311 111.41 -66.58 83.22
CA ALA A 311 112.07 -67.84 82.89
C ALA A 311 113.58 -67.77 83.14
N ALA A 312 114.24 -66.69 82.67
CA ALA A 312 115.68 -66.48 82.87
C ALA A 312 116.06 -66.32 84.35
N ASP A 313 115.21 -65.67 85.15
CA ASP A 313 115.41 -65.54 86.61
C ASP A 313 115.22 -66.88 87.33
N ARG A 314 114.29 -67.72 86.85
CA ARG A 314 114.08 -69.08 87.39
C ARG A 314 115.26 -70.00 87.10
N ASP A 315 115.81 -69.94 85.88
CA ASP A 315 117.00 -70.70 85.50
C ASP A 315 118.23 -70.26 86.30
N ARG A 316 118.41 -68.95 86.51
CA ARG A 316 119.46 -68.40 87.39
C ARG A 316 119.30 -68.89 88.83
N ALA A 317 118.08 -68.87 89.39
CA ALA A 317 117.83 -69.37 90.74
C ALA A 317 118.12 -70.88 90.87
N GLN A 318 117.79 -71.69 89.86
CA GLN A 318 118.09 -73.11 89.85
C GLN A 318 119.59 -73.41 89.72
N ALA A 319 120.33 -72.63 88.94
CA ALA A 319 121.79 -72.74 88.85
C ALA A 319 122.47 -72.44 90.20
N VAL A 320 122.04 -71.37 90.88
CA VAL A 320 122.53 -71.01 92.23
C VAL A 320 122.20 -72.09 93.26
N ALA A 321 121.01 -72.69 93.20
CA ALA A 321 120.63 -73.79 94.10
C ALA A 321 121.45 -75.07 93.87
N ARG A 322 121.79 -75.39 92.61
CA ARG A 322 122.67 -76.52 92.29
C ARG A 322 124.09 -76.29 92.78
N GLN A 323 124.61 -75.08 92.60
CA GLN A 323 125.94 -74.68 93.06
C GLN A 323 126.03 -74.76 94.58
N SER A 324 125.08 -74.18 95.32
CA SER A 324 125.08 -74.21 96.79
C SER A 324 124.95 -75.62 97.36
N THR A 325 124.23 -76.52 96.67
CA THR A 325 124.16 -77.94 97.04
C THR A 325 125.51 -78.66 96.83
N GLY A 326 126.23 -78.33 95.76
CA GLY A 326 127.58 -78.82 95.49
C GLY A 326 128.59 -78.35 96.55
N ASP A 327 128.54 -77.07 96.91
CA ASP A 327 129.43 -76.47 97.93
C ASP A 327 129.20 -77.10 99.32
N LEU A 328 127.94 -77.38 99.67
CA LEU A 328 127.59 -78.09 100.92
C LEU A 328 128.07 -79.54 100.97
N ALA A 329 128.12 -80.23 99.82
CA ALA A 329 128.67 -81.58 99.72
C ALA A 329 130.20 -81.59 99.88
N ALA A 330 130.90 -80.63 99.25
CA ALA A 330 132.34 -80.45 99.38
C ALA A 330 132.74 -80.12 100.83
N ALA A 331 132.06 -79.16 101.46
CA ALA A 331 132.33 -78.80 102.86
C ALA A 331 132.12 -79.97 103.83
N ARG A 332 131.17 -80.87 103.56
CA ARG A 332 130.98 -82.09 104.38
C ARG A 332 132.11 -83.10 104.20
N ALA A 333 132.62 -83.27 102.97
CA ALA A 333 133.77 -84.13 102.69
C ALA A 333 135.05 -83.62 103.36
N ASP A 334 135.24 -82.30 103.39
CA ASP A 334 136.37 -81.66 104.07
C ASP A 334 136.32 -81.88 105.59
N VAL A 335 135.14 -81.73 106.20
CA VAL A 335 134.93 -82.00 107.64
C VAL A 335 135.19 -83.47 108.00
N THR A 336 134.84 -84.41 107.12
CA THR A 336 135.16 -85.83 107.36
C THR A 336 136.66 -86.11 107.26
N THR A 337 137.36 -85.47 106.31
CA THR A 337 138.81 -85.61 106.13
C THR A 337 139.57 -85.01 107.32
N LEU A 338 139.21 -83.79 107.73
CA LEU A 338 139.81 -83.13 108.90
C LEU A 338 139.60 -83.91 110.21
N ARG A 339 138.46 -84.60 110.34
CA ARG A 339 138.23 -85.51 111.48
C ARG A 339 139.16 -86.72 111.43
N ALA A 340 139.34 -87.35 110.28
CA ALA A 340 140.27 -88.47 110.13
C ALA A 340 141.71 -88.04 110.50
N ASP A 341 142.16 -86.89 110.00
CA ASP A 341 143.48 -86.32 110.27
C ASP A 341 143.68 -86.00 111.76
N LEU A 342 142.67 -85.45 112.44
CA LEU A 342 142.72 -85.19 113.88
C LEU A 342 142.88 -86.48 114.71
N THR A 343 142.23 -87.56 114.27
CA THR A 343 142.34 -88.87 114.95
C THR A 343 143.72 -89.49 114.73
N ALA A 344 144.28 -89.37 113.52
CA ALA A 344 145.64 -89.80 113.21
C ALA A 344 146.69 -89.00 114.00
N ALA A 345 146.53 -87.68 114.10
CA ALA A 345 147.42 -86.80 114.86
C ALA A 345 147.42 -87.14 116.36
N ARG A 346 146.25 -87.46 116.94
CA ARG A 346 146.14 -87.90 118.34
C ARG A 346 146.80 -89.25 118.59
N ALA A 347 146.67 -90.19 117.65
CA ALA A 347 147.37 -91.47 117.74
C ALA A 347 148.90 -91.28 117.67
N ALA A 348 149.39 -90.44 116.77
CA ALA A 348 150.81 -90.11 116.66
C ALA A 348 151.37 -89.43 117.92
N ALA A 349 150.62 -88.50 118.53
CA ALA A 349 150.99 -87.88 119.80
C ALA A 349 151.12 -88.90 120.94
N SER A 350 150.18 -89.86 121.04
CA SER A 350 150.25 -90.93 122.05
C SER A 350 151.43 -91.90 121.87
N VAL A 351 151.96 -92.03 120.64
CA VAL A 351 153.16 -92.82 120.35
C VAL A 351 154.41 -92.03 120.70
N ALA A 352 154.44 -90.73 120.40
CA ALA A 352 155.53 -89.84 120.78
C ALA A 352 155.67 -89.69 122.32
N GLU A 353 154.55 -89.59 123.05
CA GLU A 353 154.54 -89.56 124.51
C GLU A 353 155.12 -90.85 125.12
N ARG A 354 154.73 -92.02 124.60
CA ARG A 354 155.31 -93.30 125.03
C ARG A 354 156.81 -93.41 124.72
N GLY A 355 157.26 -92.82 123.60
CA GLY A 355 158.67 -92.74 123.26
C GLY A 355 159.48 -91.82 124.19
N LEU A 356 158.86 -90.72 124.67
CA LEU A 356 159.46 -89.82 125.66
C LEU A 356 159.57 -90.49 127.04
N ASP A 357 158.56 -91.25 127.46
CA ASP A 357 158.60 -91.99 128.73
C ASP A 357 159.70 -93.07 128.71
N ASP A 358 159.85 -93.81 127.62
CA ASP A 358 160.92 -94.81 127.46
C ASP A 358 162.32 -94.17 127.47
N ALA A 359 162.49 -93.05 126.75
CA ALA A 359 163.74 -92.30 126.76
C ALA A 359 164.09 -91.75 128.16
N THR A 360 163.09 -91.35 128.94
CA THR A 360 163.26 -90.85 130.31
C THR A 360 163.68 -91.98 131.26
N VAL A 361 163.11 -93.17 131.12
CA VAL A 361 163.53 -94.36 131.88
C VAL A 361 164.97 -94.74 131.55
N ARG A 362 165.35 -94.73 130.27
CA ARG A 362 166.73 -95.01 129.84
C ARG A 362 167.73 -93.99 130.35
N LEU A 363 167.37 -92.70 130.37
CA LEU A 363 168.23 -91.64 130.91
C LEU A 363 168.50 -91.86 132.40
N ARG A 364 167.46 -92.18 133.19
CA ARG A 364 167.61 -92.47 134.62
C ARG A 364 168.46 -93.72 134.88
N ALA A 365 168.35 -94.74 134.04
CA ALA A 365 169.22 -95.92 134.13
C ALA A 365 170.70 -95.56 133.84
N THR A 366 170.96 -94.75 132.82
CA THR A 366 172.33 -94.29 132.52
C THR A 366 172.90 -93.34 133.56
N GLU A 367 172.05 -92.55 134.24
CA GLU A 367 172.47 -91.72 135.37
C GLU A 367 172.82 -92.58 136.59
N ALA A 368 172.05 -93.64 136.86
CA ALA A 368 172.37 -94.63 137.89
C ALA A 368 173.70 -95.35 137.60
N ASP A 369 173.95 -95.75 136.36
CA ASP A 369 175.22 -96.39 135.95
C ASP A 369 176.42 -95.42 136.08
N ARG A 370 176.23 -94.15 135.73
CA ARG A 370 177.26 -93.11 135.87
C ARG A 370 177.61 -92.85 137.33
N ASP A 371 176.59 -92.75 138.19
CA ASP A 371 176.79 -92.42 139.59
C ASP A 371 177.40 -93.62 140.36
N ASP A 372 177.03 -94.84 139.98
CA ASP A 372 177.66 -96.07 140.50
C ASP A 372 179.13 -96.19 140.02
N ALA A 373 179.43 -95.83 138.77
CA ALA A 373 180.80 -95.75 138.26
C ALA A 373 181.63 -94.68 139.00
N ARG A 374 181.06 -93.50 139.29
CA ARG A 374 181.72 -92.45 140.08
C ARG A 374 182.00 -92.90 141.50
N GLN A 375 181.08 -93.65 142.11
CA GLN A 375 181.24 -94.14 143.46
C GLN A 375 182.33 -95.22 143.55
N ARG A 376 182.45 -96.10 142.55
CA ARG A 376 183.56 -97.06 142.42
C ARG A 376 184.91 -96.37 142.20
N VAL A 377 184.95 -95.28 141.43
CA VAL A 377 186.17 -94.45 141.27
C VAL A 377 186.56 -93.78 142.59
N ALA A 378 185.60 -93.29 143.38
CA ALA A 378 185.87 -92.75 144.72
C ALA A 378 186.37 -93.83 145.68
N GLN A 379 185.82 -95.05 145.58
CA GLN A 379 186.26 -96.23 146.34
C GLN A 379 187.71 -96.62 146.02
N LEU A 380 188.11 -96.55 144.74
CA LEU A 380 189.48 -96.81 144.30
C LEU A 380 190.45 -95.68 144.68
N ALA A 381 190.02 -94.41 144.59
CA ALA A 381 190.84 -93.26 144.98
C ALA A 381 191.13 -93.24 146.49
N ALA A 382 190.16 -93.62 147.33
CA ALA A 382 190.36 -93.73 148.78
C ALA A 382 191.28 -94.90 149.14
N GLN A 383 191.16 -96.05 148.46
CA GLN A 383 192.04 -97.20 148.67
C GLN A 383 193.50 -96.90 148.28
N VAL A 384 193.73 -96.07 147.25
CA VAL A 384 195.08 -95.63 146.86
C VAL A 384 195.64 -94.58 147.84
N ALA A 385 194.79 -93.67 148.35
CA ALA A 385 195.21 -92.63 149.30
C ALA A 385 195.59 -93.19 150.69
N ASP A 386 194.90 -94.22 151.18
CA ASP A 386 195.24 -94.78 152.49
C ASP A 386 196.39 -95.79 152.43
N LEU A 387 196.58 -96.48 151.30
CA LEU A 387 197.82 -97.22 151.04
C LEU A 387 199.03 -96.27 151.04
N ALA A 388 198.88 -95.05 150.50
CA ALA A 388 199.91 -94.01 150.52
C ALA A 388 200.17 -93.43 151.93
N THR A 389 199.15 -93.37 152.79
CA THR A 389 199.30 -92.90 154.19
C THR A 389 199.90 -93.98 155.09
N ALA A 390 199.58 -95.25 154.84
CA ALA A 390 200.21 -96.40 155.50
C ALA A 390 201.72 -96.50 155.16
N LEU A 391 202.13 -96.02 153.98
CA LEU A 391 203.53 -96.02 153.56
C LEU A 391 204.33 -94.81 154.09
N THR A 392 203.70 -93.67 154.36
CA THR A 392 204.42 -92.48 154.86
C THR A 392 204.66 -92.47 156.37
N ARG A 393 203.82 -93.10 157.20
CA ARG A 393 204.08 -93.21 158.66
C ARG A 393 205.02 -94.35 159.05
N ARG A 394 205.40 -95.24 158.11
CA ARG A 394 206.40 -96.30 158.30
C ARG A 394 207.83 -95.88 157.92
N ALA A 395 208.05 -94.65 157.42
CA ALA A 395 209.34 -94.18 156.86
C ALA A 395 210.09 -93.10 157.68
N THR A 396 209.58 -92.68 158.84
CA THR A 396 210.33 -91.92 159.88
C THR A 396 209.91 -92.51 161.24
N SER A 397 210.65 -93.45 161.82
CA SER A 397 211.91 -93.29 162.60
C SER A 397 211.67 -92.72 163.99
#